data_AF-A0A3D3LA92-F1
#
_entry.id   AF-A0A3D3LA92-F1
#
_cell.length_a   1.000
_cell.length_b   1.000
_cell.length_c   1.000
_cell.angle_alpha   90.00
_cell.angle_beta   90.00
_cell.angle_gamma   90.00
#
_symmetry.space_group_name_H-M   'P 1'
#
loop_
_entity.id
_entity.type
_entity.pdbx_description
1 polymer ?
#
loop_
_entity_poly.entity_id
_entity_poly.type
_entity_poly.pdbx_seq_one_letter_code
_entity_poly.pdbx_strand_id
1 'polypeptide(L)'
;MSLPQRRITAPFDWGRFHSYRVFDEFLERFVLQRKSYITLHDGRLNLDAAWDDIEERFIAAADESSDVVFETKVLAQFDGASEETKIVFANVEYLWAMPMENISAAKKRSYAQRWFRDRETSSGERFFFNDPHTIANPGSWYLRNKYYEIVAALRVLKLVTREPGFTDVTALKRRIAEICHSAIYEGVPKGDTFAVEKVCGIHSALLHLADPDRYESIISASHRNQICAVFGHVVENPSPDLEVLLKQIRATLYPSHGVSEDPDFKYRWFFYSKDVRPLWIDKKTRKEQRVSSAIFDVRNEEEAADLEGAKDEVTGHRIRRSAKLVKAAKERDKYTCRACNFHFQDQIVHVHHLDPISEYKHPKDTKPQDLLTLCPTCHYLAHYWLRTDPQFKRLEVLLEMLKKLKPRCN
;
A
#
# COMPACT_ATOMS: atom_id res chain seq x y z
N MET A 1 -44.51 25.91 -12.42
CA MET A 1 -43.21 25.60 -11.80
C MET A 1 -42.71 24.29 -12.39
N SER A 2 -41.76 24.38 -13.32
CA SER A 2 -41.19 23.22 -14.00
C SER A 2 -40.26 22.48 -13.04
N LEU A 3 -40.53 21.20 -12.80
CA LEU A 3 -39.62 20.32 -12.04
C LEU A 3 -38.26 20.27 -12.75
N PRO A 4 -37.13 20.36 -12.02
CA PRO A 4 -35.82 20.29 -12.64
C PRO A 4 -35.63 18.91 -13.27
N GLN A 5 -35.38 18.89 -14.57
CA GLN A 5 -34.94 17.70 -15.29
C GLN A 5 -33.72 17.12 -14.57
N ARG A 6 -33.83 15.88 -14.08
CA ARG A 6 -32.67 15.10 -13.65
C ARG A 6 -31.69 15.05 -14.81
N ARG A 7 -30.56 15.77 -14.70
CA ARG A 7 -29.43 15.59 -15.61
C ARG A 7 -29.05 14.11 -15.54
N ILE A 8 -29.23 13.39 -16.63
CA ILE A 8 -28.67 12.06 -16.80
C ILE A 8 -27.16 12.27 -16.84
N THR A 9 -26.49 12.05 -15.72
CA THR A 9 -25.02 12.05 -15.66
C THR A 9 -24.54 10.89 -16.52
N ALA A 10 -23.74 11.17 -17.54
CA ALA A 10 -23.11 10.13 -18.35
C ALA A 10 -22.37 9.12 -17.44
N PRO A 11 -22.31 7.83 -17.80
CA PRO A 11 -21.56 6.85 -17.02
C PRO A 11 -20.09 7.29 -16.89
N PHE A 12 -19.48 6.93 -15.76
CA PHE A 12 -18.07 7.18 -15.48
C PHE A 12 -17.20 6.43 -16.49
N ASP A 13 -16.11 7.05 -16.95
CA ASP A 13 -15.19 6.48 -17.94
C ASP A 13 -13.76 6.92 -17.62
N TRP A 14 -12.89 5.95 -17.32
CA TRP A 14 -11.47 6.17 -17.05
C TRP A 14 -10.73 6.80 -18.24
N GLY A 15 -11.17 6.52 -19.48
CA GLY A 15 -10.56 7.03 -20.71
C GLY A 15 -10.58 8.56 -20.84
N ARG A 16 -11.41 9.26 -20.07
CA ARG A 16 -11.45 10.73 -20.04
C ARG A 16 -10.21 11.36 -19.41
N PHE A 17 -9.44 10.62 -18.63
CA PHE A 17 -8.24 11.13 -17.95
C PHE A 17 -6.99 10.75 -18.73
N HIS A 18 -6.11 11.73 -18.98
CA HIS A 18 -4.95 11.49 -19.84
C HIS A 18 -4.04 10.37 -19.34
N SER A 19 -3.90 10.14 -18.04
CA SER A 19 -3.06 9.04 -17.53
C SER A 19 -3.40 7.68 -18.14
N TYR A 20 -4.67 7.34 -18.31
CA TYR A 20 -5.08 6.04 -18.86
C TYR A 20 -4.84 5.96 -20.37
N ARG A 21 -5.28 6.99 -21.10
CA ARG A 21 -5.01 7.09 -22.55
C ARG A 21 -3.51 7.03 -22.83
N VAL A 22 -2.72 7.82 -22.09
CA VAL A 22 -1.27 7.93 -22.28
C VAL A 22 -0.56 6.65 -21.87
N PHE A 23 -1.01 5.95 -20.83
CA PHE A 23 -0.46 4.65 -20.50
C PHE A 23 -0.69 3.65 -21.64
N ASP A 24 -1.89 3.59 -22.20
CA ASP A 24 -2.20 2.71 -23.34
C ASP A 24 -1.36 3.08 -24.58
N GLU A 25 -1.27 4.37 -24.93
CA GLU A 25 -0.43 4.81 -26.04
C GLU A 25 1.07 4.58 -25.78
N PHE A 26 1.54 4.70 -24.54
CA PHE A 26 2.91 4.42 -24.14
C PHE A 26 3.21 2.93 -24.33
N LEU A 27 2.34 2.04 -23.86
CA LEU A 27 2.52 0.59 -24.01
C LEU A 27 2.52 0.19 -25.50
N GLU A 28 1.58 0.71 -26.27
CA GLU A 28 1.51 0.48 -27.71
C GLU A 28 2.80 0.93 -28.41
N ARG A 29 3.23 2.18 -28.17
CA ARG A 29 4.36 2.78 -28.90
C ARG A 29 5.72 2.29 -28.39
N PHE A 30 5.92 2.29 -27.09
CA PHE A 30 7.21 1.97 -26.47
C PHE A 30 7.46 0.48 -26.34
N VAL A 31 6.47 -0.29 -25.89
CA VAL A 31 6.65 -1.74 -25.66
C VAL A 31 6.41 -2.54 -26.94
N LEU A 32 5.25 -2.40 -27.57
CA LEU A 32 4.88 -3.24 -28.73
C LEU A 32 5.60 -2.79 -30.00
N GLN A 33 5.59 -1.49 -30.30
CA GLN A 33 6.21 -0.95 -31.53
C GLN A 33 7.71 -0.69 -31.38
N ARG A 34 8.25 -0.76 -30.16
CA ARG A 34 9.65 -0.44 -29.82
C ARG A 34 10.08 0.94 -30.34
N LYS A 35 9.26 1.97 -30.11
CA LYS A 35 9.52 3.36 -30.50
C LYS A 35 9.43 4.29 -29.31
N SER A 36 10.17 5.40 -29.33
CA SER A 36 10.04 6.39 -28.27
C SER A 36 8.63 6.98 -28.21
N TYR A 37 8.08 7.15 -27.00
CA TYR A 37 6.82 7.85 -26.79
C TYR A 37 7.03 9.36 -26.60
N ILE A 38 8.13 9.75 -25.96
CA ILE A 38 8.40 11.14 -25.54
C ILE A 38 9.45 11.88 -26.38
N THR A 39 10.08 11.22 -27.35
CA THR A 39 10.99 11.86 -28.31
C THR A 39 10.49 11.67 -29.74
N LEU A 40 10.93 12.53 -30.65
CA LEU A 40 10.59 12.47 -32.07
C LEU A 40 11.44 11.44 -32.85
N HIS A 41 12.22 10.61 -32.15
CA HIS A 41 12.96 9.49 -32.74
C HIS A 41 11.98 8.52 -33.41
N ASP A 42 12.19 8.27 -34.71
CA ASP A 42 11.30 7.48 -35.57
C ASP A 42 11.75 6.03 -35.75
N GLY A 43 13.04 5.76 -35.50
CA GLY A 43 13.64 4.44 -35.54
C GLY A 43 13.09 3.47 -34.50
N ARG A 44 13.19 2.18 -34.82
CA ARG A 44 12.88 1.07 -33.91
C ARG A 44 14.06 0.91 -32.93
N LEU A 45 13.77 1.03 -31.64
CA LEU A 45 14.75 0.94 -30.55
C LEU A 45 15.18 -0.51 -30.31
N ASN A 46 16.48 -0.71 -30.10
CA ASN A 46 17.00 -1.98 -29.58
C ASN A 46 16.89 -2.00 -28.04
N LEU A 47 15.67 -2.28 -27.55
CA LEU A 47 15.39 -2.31 -26.11
C LEU A 47 16.31 -3.28 -25.35
N ASP A 48 16.65 -4.43 -25.92
CA ASP A 48 17.47 -5.44 -25.24
C ASP A 48 18.89 -4.93 -24.97
N ALA A 49 19.54 -4.33 -25.96
CA ALA A 49 20.84 -3.69 -25.78
C ALA A 49 20.78 -2.50 -24.81
N ALA A 50 19.70 -1.70 -24.87
CA ALA A 50 19.52 -0.59 -23.96
C ALA A 50 19.30 -1.04 -22.50
N TRP A 51 18.58 -2.14 -22.26
CA TRP A 51 18.40 -2.71 -20.93
C TRP A 51 19.73 -3.15 -20.32
N ASP A 52 20.57 -3.82 -21.10
CA ASP A 52 21.87 -4.30 -20.64
C ASP A 52 22.82 -3.12 -20.34
N ASP A 53 22.85 -2.10 -21.20
CA ASP A 53 23.65 -0.87 -20.98
C ASP A 53 23.15 -0.04 -19.77
N ILE A 54 21.82 0.04 -19.58
CA ILE A 54 21.24 0.68 -18.37
C ILE A 54 21.61 -0.11 -17.11
N GLU A 55 21.60 -1.44 -17.17
CA GLU A 55 21.97 -2.28 -16.02
C GLU A 55 23.41 -2.02 -15.58
N GLU A 56 24.35 -2.01 -16.52
CA GLU A 56 25.76 -1.71 -16.24
C GLU A 56 25.92 -0.30 -15.64
N ARG A 57 25.30 0.71 -16.24
CA ARG A 57 25.51 2.12 -15.87
C ARG A 57 24.75 2.57 -14.64
N PHE A 58 23.49 2.16 -14.52
CA PHE A 58 22.56 2.67 -13.51
C PHE A 58 22.46 1.76 -12.28
N ILE A 59 22.73 0.47 -12.45
CA ILE A 59 22.65 -0.52 -11.36
C ILE A 59 24.05 -0.91 -10.90
N ALA A 60 24.88 -1.48 -11.78
CA ALA A 60 26.21 -1.97 -11.38
C ALA A 60 27.17 -0.82 -11.02
N ALA A 61 27.12 0.29 -11.76
CA ALA A 61 27.87 1.51 -11.48
C ALA A 61 27.01 2.60 -10.79
N ALA A 62 26.09 2.20 -9.89
CA ALA A 62 25.24 3.14 -9.16
C ALA A 62 26.06 4.14 -8.32
N ASP A 63 25.76 5.44 -8.46
CA ASP A 63 26.33 6.47 -7.60
C ASP A 63 25.53 6.57 -6.29
N GLU A 64 26.11 6.07 -5.20
CA GLU A 64 25.51 6.07 -3.86
C GLU A 64 25.74 7.36 -3.05
N SER A 65 26.45 8.36 -3.61
CA SER A 65 26.86 9.57 -2.89
C SER A 65 25.67 10.40 -2.41
N SER A 66 25.50 10.59 -1.10
CA SER A 66 24.29 11.23 -0.56
C SER A 66 24.20 12.74 -0.80
N ASP A 67 25.33 13.38 -1.12
CA ASP A 67 25.50 14.82 -1.31
C ASP A 67 25.31 15.29 -2.77
N VAL A 68 25.26 14.35 -3.71
CA VAL A 68 25.03 14.64 -5.14
C VAL A 68 23.54 14.46 -5.47
N VAL A 69 22.93 15.46 -6.12
CA VAL A 69 21.53 15.38 -6.55
C VAL A 69 21.36 14.36 -7.69
N PHE A 70 20.20 13.69 -7.70
CA PHE A 70 19.90 12.59 -8.63
C PHE A 70 20.18 12.92 -10.10
N GLU A 71 19.79 14.12 -10.55
CA GLU A 71 19.98 14.56 -11.93
C GLU A 71 21.45 14.61 -12.34
N THR A 72 22.35 15.03 -11.44
CA THR A 72 23.79 15.08 -11.69
C THR A 72 24.39 13.68 -11.76
N LYS A 73 23.97 12.79 -10.86
CA LYS A 73 24.40 11.38 -10.88
C LYS A 73 24.06 10.70 -12.18
N VAL A 74 22.81 10.84 -12.61
CA VAL A 74 22.32 10.25 -13.85
C VAL A 74 23.08 10.78 -15.06
N LEU A 75 23.37 12.09 -15.14
CA LEU A 75 24.19 12.65 -16.22
C LEU A 75 25.59 12.01 -16.27
N ALA A 76 26.24 11.86 -15.12
CA ALA A 76 27.56 11.25 -15.03
C ALA A 76 27.55 9.75 -15.38
N GLN A 77 26.59 8.98 -14.85
CA GLN A 77 26.48 7.54 -15.09
C GLN A 77 26.19 7.19 -16.56
N PHE A 78 25.46 8.06 -17.27
CA PHE A 78 25.13 7.89 -18.69
C PHE A 78 26.08 8.67 -19.62
N ASP A 79 27.22 9.16 -19.11
CA ASP A 79 28.23 9.76 -19.97
C ASP A 79 28.79 8.72 -20.95
N GLY A 80 28.91 9.10 -22.22
CA GLY A 80 29.25 8.19 -23.30
C GLY A 80 28.21 7.11 -23.64
N ALA A 81 27.05 7.07 -22.98
CA ALA A 81 25.98 6.13 -23.34
C ALA A 81 25.38 6.45 -24.72
N SER A 82 24.89 5.41 -25.40
CA SER A 82 24.27 5.54 -26.71
C SER A 82 23.03 6.44 -26.67
N GLU A 83 22.65 6.99 -27.83
CA GLU A 83 21.43 7.78 -27.94
C GLU A 83 20.19 6.93 -27.60
N GLU A 84 20.12 5.69 -28.11
CA GLU A 84 19.01 4.77 -27.80
C GLU A 84 18.90 4.47 -26.31
N THR A 85 20.02 4.24 -25.62
CA THR A 85 20.06 4.05 -24.17
C THR A 85 19.43 5.23 -23.44
N LYS A 86 19.79 6.46 -23.82
CA LYS A 86 19.25 7.69 -23.23
C LYS A 86 17.75 7.86 -23.53
N ILE A 87 17.31 7.52 -24.75
CA ILE A 87 15.89 7.55 -25.14
C ILE A 87 15.09 6.58 -24.26
N VAL A 88 15.58 5.34 -24.12
CA VAL A 88 14.95 4.29 -23.33
C VAL A 88 14.84 4.72 -21.87
N PHE A 89 15.92 5.20 -21.27
CA PHE A 89 15.90 5.68 -19.88
C PHE A 89 14.94 6.85 -19.68
N ALA A 90 14.91 7.82 -20.62
CA ALA A 90 13.99 8.94 -20.55
C ALA A 90 12.51 8.52 -20.61
N ASN A 91 12.17 7.49 -21.41
CA ASN A 91 10.81 6.94 -21.46
C ASN A 91 10.41 6.27 -20.13
N VAL A 92 11.36 5.60 -19.47
CA VAL A 92 11.12 4.98 -18.16
C VAL A 92 10.94 6.04 -17.07
N GLU A 93 11.77 7.08 -17.06
CA GLU A 93 11.63 8.20 -16.13
C GLU A 93 10.33 8.99 -16.36
N TYR A 94 9.89 9.09 -17.62
CA TYR A 94 8.57 9.61 -17.95
C TYR A 94 7.46 8.75 -17.37
N LEU A 95 7.49 7.42 -17.52
CA LEU A 95 6.46 6.52 -16.96
C LEU A 95 6.35 6.66 -15.43
N TRP A 96 7.48 6.81 -14.74
CA TRP A 96 7.52 7.07 -13.30
C TRP A 96 6.85 8.39 -12.90
N ALA A 97 7.06 9.45 -13.70
CA ALA A 97 6.58 10.78 -13.38
C ALA A 97 5.15 11.06 -13.85
N MET A 98 4.79 10.55 -15.03
CA MET A 98 3.54 10.81 -15.75
C MET A 98 2.27 10.72 -14.89
N PRO A 99 2.07 9.67 -14.07
CA PRO A 99 0.84 9.51 -13.29
C PRO A 99 0.74 10.40 -12.05
N MET A 100 1.77 11.21 -11.76
CA MET A 100 1.91 11.97 -10.52
C MET A 100 1.47 13.44 -10.68
N GLU A 101 0.64 13.91 -9.75
CA GLU A 101 0.08 15.27 -9.70
C GLU A 101 1.13 16.32 -9.32
N ASN A 102 1.95 16.02 -8.32
CA ASN A 102 2.94 16.94 -7.77
C ASN A 102 4.22 17.08 -8.61
N ILE A 103 4.26 16.46 -9.78
CA ILE A 103 5.31 16.65 -10.79
C ILE A 103 4.66 17.38 -11.96
N SER A 104 5.03 18.64 -12.18
CA SER A 104 4.40 19.45 -13.23
C SER A 104 4.69 18.91 -14.63
N ALA A 105 3.80 19.18 -15.59
CA ALA A 105 3.99 18.87 -17.01
C ALA A 105 5.35 19.34 -17.55
N ALA A 106 5.79 20.54 -17.17
CA ALA A 106 7.11 21.06 -17.53
C ALA A 106 8.25 20.22 -16.94
N LYS A 107 8.16 19.84 -15.66
CA LYS A 107 9.17 18.97 -15.02
C LYS A 107 9.18 17.57 -15.64
N LYS A 108 8.02 17.00 -15.96
CA LYS A 108 7.89 15.72 -16.69
C LYS A 108 8.64 15.76 -18.03
N ARG A 109 8.47 16.84 -18.80
CA ARG A 109 9.17 17.05 -20.08
C ARG A 109 10.67 17.26 -19.90
N SER A 110 11.08 17.96 -18.85
CA SER A 110 12.50 18.27 -18.59
C SER A 110 13.41 17.05 -18.46
N TYR A 111 12.86 15.90 -18.05
CA TYR A 111 13.63 14.65 -17.93
C TYR A 111 14.16 14.16 -19.28
N ALA A 112 13.40 14.38 -20.36
CA ALA A 112 13.84 14.13 -21.73
C ALA A 112 14.78 15.24 -22.23
N GLN A 113 14.44 16.50 -21.94
CA GLN A 113 15.20 17.67 -22.38
C GLN A 113 16.60 17.76 -21.75
N ARG A 114 16.85 17.01 -20.68
CA ARG A 114 18.19 16.84 -20.12
C ARG A 114 19.17 16.21 -21.12
N TRP A 115 18.67 15.41 -22.06
CA TRP A 115 19.47 14.68 -23.04
C TRP A 115 19.30 15.19 -24.47
N PHE A 116 18.10 15.69 -24.79
CA PHE A 116 17.67 16.01 -26.14
C PHE A 116 17.22 17.46 -26.25
N ARG A 117 17.37 18.07 -27.43
CA ARG A 117 16.93 19.44 -27.66
C ARG A 117 15.40 19.52 -27.70
N ASP A 118 14.86 20.71 -27.52
CA ASP A 118 13.41 20.94 -27.57
C ASP A 118 12.74 20.41 -28.83
N ARG A 119 13.39 20.54 -29.98
CA ARG A 119 12.92 20.06 -31.29
C ARG A 119 12.97 18.53 -31.46
N GLU A 120 13.63 17.82 -30.55
CA GLU A 120 13.77 16.35 -30.55
C GLU A 120 12.82 15.70 -29.54
N THR A 121 12.15 16.51 -28.70
CA THR A 121 11.23 16.03 -27.66
C THR A 121 9.79 16.30 -28.05
N SER A 122 8.91 15.36 -27.70
CA SER A 122 7.46 15.58 -27.77
C SER A 122 7.09 16.82 -26.94
N SER A 123 5.96 17.46 -27.28
CA SER A 123 5.47 18.63 -26.56
C SER A 123 3.94 18.68 -26.54
N GLY A 124 3.40 19.47 -25.63
CA GLY A 124 1.95 19.67 -25.49
C GLY A 124 1.28 18.76 -24.46
N GLU A 125 0.06 19.14 -24.12
CA GLU A 125 -0.74 18.54 -23.03
C GLU A 125 -1.14 17.09 -23.29
N ARG A 126 -1.13 16.66 -24.56
CA ARG A 126 -1.34 15.27 -24.94
C ARG A 126 -0.31 14.33 -24.31
N PHE A 127 0.93 14.79 -24.14
CA PHE A 127 2.02 13.99 -23.57
C PHE A 127 2.30 14.39 -22.13
N PHE A 128 2.27 15.68 -21.81
CA PHE A 128 2.65 16.19 -20.50
C PHE A 128 1.49 16.97 -19.88
N PHE A 129 0.88 16.42 -18.84
CA PHE A 129 -0.36 16.94 -18.25
C PHE A 129 -0.27 17.00 -16.72
N ASN A 130 -1.20 17.75 -16.13
CA ASN A 130 -1.35 17.96 -14.69
C ASN A 130 -2.72 17.43 -14.22
N ASP A 131 -3.11 17.75 -12.98
CA ASP A 131 -4.49 17.65 -12.50
C ASP A 131 -5.48 18.28 -13.51
N PRO A 132 -6.67 17.70 -13.75
CA PRO A 132 -7.25 16.51 -13.12
C PRO A 132 -6.85 15.18 -13.76
N HIS A 133 -5.90 15.17 -14.70
CA HIS A 133 -5.62 14.01 -15.55
C HIS A 133 -4.64 12.99 -14.95
N THR A 134 -4.10 13.26 -13.76
CA THR A 134 -3.18 12.37 -13.03
C THR A 134 -3.94 11.37 -12.15
N ILE A 135 -3.26 10.35 -11.60
CA ILE A 135 -3.91 9.34 -10.74
C ILE A 135 -3.52 9.47 -9.27
N ALA A 136 -2.33 10.00 -8.96
CA ALA A 136 -1.81 10.02 -7.60
C ALA A 136 -1.05 11.31 -7.26
N ASN A 137 -1.10 11.70 -5.99
CA ASN A 137 -0.31 12.80 -5.44
C ASN A 137 0.68 12.23 -4.40
N PRO A 138 1.88 11.82 -4.82
CA PRO A 138 2.81 11.12 -3.94
C PRO A 138 3.39 12.02 -2.84
N GLY A 139 3.69 11.41 -1.68
CA GLY A 139 4.44 12.09 -0.62
C GLY A 139 5.94 12.17 -0.88
N SER A 140 6.68 12.82 0.03
CA SER A 140 8.14 12.98 -0.06
C SER A 140 8.93 11.67 -0.10
N TRP A 141 8.35 10.56 0.39
CA TRP A 141 9.02 9.26 0.35
C TRP A 141 9.21 8.77 -1.09
N TYR A 142 8.20 8.87 -1.95
CA TYR A 142 8.28 8.46 -3.37
C TYR A 142 9.34 9.27 -4.12
N LEU A 143 9.36 10.59 -3.91
CA LEU A 143 10.31 11.50 -4.54
C LEU A 143 11.75 11.26 -4.05
N ARG A 144 11.96 11.02 -2.74
CA ARG A 144 13.29 10.74 -2.19
C ARG A 144 13.82 9.36 -2.55
N ASN A 145 12.95 8.40 -2.85
CA ASN A 145 13.33 7.06 -3.30
C ASN A 145 13.28 6.93 -4.83
N LYS A 146 13.35 8.04 -5.58
CA LYS A 146 13.28 8.06 -7.05
C LYS A 146 14.15 7.00 -7.71
N TYR A 147 15.39 6.79 -7.25
CA TYR A 147 16.25 5.71 -7.75
C TYR A 147 15.54 4.36 -7.77
N TYR A 148 15.06 3.90 -6.61
CA TYR A 148 14.38 2.61 -6.46
C TYR A 148 13.07 2.53 -7.25
N GLU A 149 12.32 3.64 -7.31
CA GLU A 149 11.11 3.71 -8.13
C GLU A 149 11.40 3.56 -9.63
N ILE A 150 12.50 4.14 -10.12
CA ILE A 150 12.95 3.98 -11.51
C ILE A 150 13.45 2.55 -11.76
N VAL A 151 14.21 1.96 -10.83
CA VAL A 151 14.65 0.55 -10.93
C VAL A 151 13.45 -0.39 -11.00
N ALA A 152 12.42 -0.16 -10.18
CA ALA A 152 11.19 -0.93 -10.23
C ALA A 152 10.48 -0.81 -11.60
N ALA A 153 10.37 0.41 -12.16
CA ALA A 153 9.80 0.62 -13.49
C ALA A 153 10.62 -0.06 -14.61
N LEU A 154 11.97 0.02 -14.53
CA LEU A 154 12.89 -0.67 -15.44
C LEU A 154 12.65 -2.17 -15.43
N ARG A 155 12.53 -2.77 -14.23
CA ARG A 155 12.25 -4.20 -14.08
C ARG A 155 10.97 -4.61 -14.78
N VAL A 156 9.86 -3.91 -14.52
CA VAL A 156 8.57 -4.23 -15.14
C VAL A 156 8.67 -4.17 -16.66
N LEU A 157 9.24 -3.09 -17.21
CA LEU A 157 9.37 -2.91 -18.66
C LEU A 157 10.32 -3.92 -19.30
N LYS A 158 11.44 -4.27 -18.66
CA LYS A 158 12.38 -5.30 -19.12
C LYS A 158 11.68 -6.67 -19.23
N LEU A 159 10.93 -7.06 -18.20
CA LEU A 159 10.22 -8.34 -18.17
C LEU A 159 9.21 -8.44 -19.32
N VAL A 160 8.34 -7.44 -19.47
CA VAL A 160 7.30 -7.48 -20.51
C VAL A 160 7.82 -7.31 -21.93
N THR A 161 8.97 -6.64 -22.12
CA THR A 161 9.57 -6.47 -23.45
C THR A 161 10.37 -7.70 -23.92
N ARG A 162 10.86 -8.52 -22.98
CA ARG A 162 11.55 -9.79 -23.25
C ARG A 162 10.61 -10.99 -23.31
N GLU A 163 9.44 -10.90 -22.70
CA GLU A 163 8.42 -11.92 -22.80
C GLU A 163 7.78 -11.90 -24.20
N PRO A 164 7.87 -12.99 -24.98
CA PRO A 164 7.32 -13.02 -26.32
C PRO A 164 5.79 -13.19 -26.28
N GLY A 165 5.11 -12.72 -27.34
CA GLY A 165 3.72 -13.07 -27.60
C GLY A 165 2.66 -12.01 -27.24
N PHE A 166 3.05 -10.84 -26.74
CA PHE A 166 2.11 -9.73 -26.62
C PHE A 166 1.80 -9.10 -27.98
N THR A 167 0.53 -9.12 -28.37
CA THR A 167 0.04 -8.51 -29.62
C THR A 167 -0.89 -7.33 -29.40
N ASP A 168 -1.33 -7.09 -28.16
CA ASP A 168 -2.23 -6.00 -27.81
C ASP A 168 -1.94 -5.46 -26.39
N VAL A 169 -2.41 -4.23 -26.17
CA VAL A 169 -2.22 -3.49 -24.92
C VAL A 169 -2.98 -4.14 -23.74
N THR A 170 -4.07 -4.86 -24.00
CA THR A 170 -4.88 -5.47 -22.92
C THR A 170 -4.14 -6.63 -22.26
N ALA A 171 -3.56 -7.52 -23.07
CA ALA A 171 -2.72 -8.62 -22.59
C ALA A 171 -1.49 -8.08 -21.83
N LEU A 172 -0.89 -7.01 -22.35
CA LEU A 172 0.26 -6.36 -21.73
C LEU A 172 -0.08 -5.72 -20.37
N LYS A 173 -1.23 -5.02 -20.26
CA LYS A 173 -1.71 -4.47 -18.98
C LYS A 173 -1.93 -5.57 -17.94
N ARG A 174 -2.56 -6.68 -18.33
CA ARG A 174 -2.74 -7.83 -17.43
C ARG A 174 -1.40 -8.34 -16.90
N ARG A 175 -0.40 -8.49 -17.79
CA ARG A 175 0.93 -8.94 -17.38
C ARG A 175 1.62 -7.95 -16.44
N ILE A 176 1.54 -6.66 -16.73
CA ILE A 176 2.08 -5.61 -15.86
C ILE A 176 1.43 -5.68 -14.47
N ALA A 177 0.11 -5.88 -14.40
CA ALA A 177 -0.60 -6.03 -13.14
C ALA A 177 -0.11 -7.25 -12.34
N GLU A 178 0.09 -8.40 -12.97
CA GLU A 178 0.63 -9.61 -12.34
C GLU A 178 2.05 -9.38 -11.78
N ILE A 179 2.94 -8.78 -12.58
CA ILE A 179 4.32 -8.48 -12.17
C ILE A 179 4.32 -7.52 -10.96
N CYS A 180 3.52 -6.46 -11.02
CA CYS A 180 3.43 -5.48 -9.96
C CYS A 180 2.83 -6.07 -8.68
N HIS A 181 1.80 -6.91 -8.81
CA HIS A 181 1.16 -7.60 -7.68
C HIS A 181 2.17 -8.51 -6.98
N SER A 182 2.85 -9.39 -7.71
CA SER A 182 3.90 -10.27 -7.16
C SER A 182 5.02 -9.45 -6.51
N ALA A 183 5.49 -8.38 -7.14
CA ALA A 183 6.52 -7.52 -6.55
C ALA A 183 6.10 -6.86 -5.21
N ILE A 184 4.81 -6.53 -5.04
CA ILE A 184 4.29 -5.92 -3.80
C ILE A 184 4.11 -6.98 -2.70
N TYR A 185 3.56 -8.15 -3.03
CA TYR A 185 3.04 -9.11 -2.04
C TYR A 185 3.91 -10.35 -1.84
N GLU A 186 4.64 -10.77 -2.87
CA GLU A 186 5.56 -11.92 -2.84
C GLU A 186 7.03 -11.45 -2.77
N GLY A 187 7.28 -10.21 -3.18
CA GLY A 187 8.61 -9.62 -3.29
C GLY A 187 9.27 -9.93 -4.63
N VAL A 188 10.45 -9.34 -4.84
CA VAL A 188 11.26 -9.58 -6.04
C VAL A 188 12.26 -10.71 -5.77
N PRO A 189 12.40 -11.72 -6.65
CA PRO A 189 13.37 -12.80 -6.48
C PRO A 189 14.80 -12.28 -6.28
N LYS A 190 15.52 -12.89 -5.33
CA LYS A 190 16.94 -12.57 -5.08
C LYS A 190 17.77 -12.94 -6.31
N GLY A 191 18.64 -12.03 -6.75
CA GLY A 191 19.49 -12.20 -7.92
C GLY A 191 18.83 -11.84 -9.25
N ASP A 192 17.58 -11.37 -9.24
CA ASP A 192 16.97 -10.77 -10.42
C ASP A 192 17.65 -9.44 -10.77
N THR A 193 17.78 -9.18 -12.06
CA THR A 193 18.26 -7.89 -12.57
C THR A 193 17.22 -6.81 -12.26
N PHE A 194 17.66 -5.61 -11.86
CA PHE A 194 16.77 -4.56 -11.36
C PHE A 194 15.94 -4.96 -10.12
N ALA A 195 16.47 -5.85 -9.27
CA ALA A 195 15.81 -6.19 -8.01
C ALA A 195 15.78 -5.01 -7.04
N VAL A 196 14.62 -4.80 -6.41
CA VAL A 196 14.41 -3.75 -5.41
C VAL A 196 13.89 -4.40 -4.14
N GLU A 197 14.60 -4.22 -3.03
CA GLU A 197 14.17 -4.74 -1.71
C GLU A 197 13.07 -3.86 -1.08
N LYS A 198 12.97 -2.60 -1.51
CA LYS A 198 11.97 -1.64 -1.04
C LYS A 198 10.65 -1.79 -1.81
N VAL A 199 9.55 -1.63 -1.09
CA VAL A 199 8.22 -1.53 -1.70
C VAL A 199 8.10 -0.20 -2.45
N CYS A 200 8.04 -0.24 -3.78
CA CYS A 200 7.93 0.94 -4.64
C CYS A 200 6.49 1.32 -4.97
N GLY A 201 6.18 2.61 -4.86
CA GLY A 201 4.85 3.15 -5.19
C GLY A 201 4.50 3.03 -6.67
N ILE A 202 5.50 2.96 -7.56
CA ILE A 202 5.27 2.80 -9.00
C ILE A 202 4.57 1.48 -9.33
N HIS A 203 4.85 0.38 -8.62
CA HIS A 203 4.14 -0.89 -8.83
C HIS A 203 2.64 -0.70 -8.59
N SER A 204 2.29 0.05 -7.55
CA SER A 204 0.90 0.37 -7.24
C SER A 204 0.25 1.29 -8.26
N ALA A 205 0.99 2.27 -8.78
CA ALA A 205 0.51 3.14 -9.84
C ALA A 205 0.23 2.35 -11.12
N LEU A 206 1.17 1.48 -11.52
CA LEU A 206 1.03 0.62 -12.70
C LEU A 206 -0.10 -0.40 -12.54
N LEU A 207 -0.28 -0.97 -11.35
CA LEU A 207 -1.38 -1.87 -11.01
C LEU A 207 -2.74 -1.19 -11.25
N HIS A 208 -2.89 0.06 -10.78
CA HIS A 208 -4.11 0.85 -10.99
C HIS A 208 -4.28 1.29 -12.45
N LEU A 209 -3.22 1.74 -13.14
CA LEU A 209 -3.31 2.09 -14.57
C LEU A 209 -3.69 0.90 -15.44
N ALA A 210 -3.24 -0.31 -15.07
CA ALA A 210 -3.51 -1.53 -15.80
C ALA A 210 -4.96 -2.04 -15.61
N ASP A 211 -5.50 -1.91 -14.39
CA ASP A 211 -6.83 -2.39 -14.02
C ASP A 211 -7.48 -1.49 -12.94
N PRO A 212 -7.99 -0.31 -13.34
CA PRO A 212 -8.45 0.71 -12.39
C PRO A 212 -9.77 0.35 -11.71
N ASP A 213 -10.54 -0.58 -12.28
CA ASP A 213 -11.76 -1.09 -11.67
C ASP A 213 -11.45 -2.07 -10.54
N ARG A 214 -10.36 -2.85 -10.67
CA ARG A 214 -9.93 -3.81 -9.65
C ARG A 214 -9.08 -3.21 -8.54
N TYR A 215 -8.23 -2.22 -8.82
CA TYR A 215 -7.30 -1.68 -7.84
C TYR A 215 -7.60 -0.22 -7.52
N GLU A 216 -7.41 0.22 -6.28
CA GLU A 216 -7.64 1.61 -5.89
C GLU A 216 -6.45 2.51 -6.23
N SER A 217 -6.71 3.80 -6.51
CA SER A 217 -5.65 4.79 -6.76
C SER A 217 -4.94 5.23 -5.47
N ILE A 218 -4.30 4.28 -4.79
CA ILE A 218 -3.62 4.49 -3.51
C ILE A 218 -2.21 3.94 -3.63
N ILE A 219 -1.24 4.73 -4.09
CA ILE A 219 0.11 4.23 -4.34
C ILE A 219 0.93 3.94 -3.06
N SER A 220 0.49 4.46 -1.91
CA SER A 220 1.18 4.30 -0.63
C SER A 220 0.75 3.02 0.08
N ALA A 221 1.67 2.08 0.25
CA ALA A 221 1.45 0.87 1.06
C ALA A 221 1.02 1.21 2.50
N SER A 222 1.60 2.25 3.10
CA SER A 222 1.19 2.71 4.43
C SER A 222 -0.25 3.20 4.47
N HIS A 223 -0.74 3.89 3.42
CA HIS A 223 -2.12 4.35 3.38
C HIS A 223 -3.09 3.18 3.24
N ARG A 224 -2.79 2.22 2.36
CA ARG A 224 -3.59 0.99 2.24
C ARG A 224 -3.73 0.28 3.58
N ASN A 225 -2.61 0.05 4.27
CA ASN A 225 -2.60 -0.62 5.57
C ASN A 225 -3.40 0.17 6.62
N GLN A 226 -3.28 1.50 6.66
CA GLN A 226 -4.04 2.33 7.60
C GLN A 226 -5.55 2.28 7.32
N ILE A 227 -5.95 2.37 6.06
CA ILE A 227 -7.35 2.29 5.64
C ILE A 227 -7.94 0.93 6.05
N CYS A 228 -7.25 -0.17 5.74
CA CYS A 228 -7.69 -1.51 6.13
C CYS A 228 -7.76 -1.69 7.66
N ALA A 229 -6.77 -1.17 8.40
CA ALA A 229 -6.76 -1.26 9.86
C ALA A 229 -7.88 -0.42 10.52
N VAL A 230 -8.23 0.72 9.94
CA VAL A 230 -9.29 1.60 10.46
C VAL A 230 -10.66 1.06 10.10
N PHE A 231 -10.90 0.67 8.85
CA PHE A 231 -12.23 0.35 8.36
C PHE A 231 -12.51 -1.14 8.19
N GLY A 232 -11.53 -2.03 8.32
CA GLY A 232 -11.75 -3.47 8.11
C GLY A 232 -12.90 -4.04 8.95
N HIS A 233 -13.16 -3.45 10.12
CA HIS A 233 -14.25 -3.85 11.02
C HIS A 233 -15.67 -3.55 10.49
N VAL A 234 -15.81 -2.66 9.51
CA VAL A 234 -17.11 -2.28 8.92
C VAL A 234 -17.57 -3.26 7.84
N VAL A 235 -16.67 -4.14 7.39
CA VAL A 235 -16.96 -5.19 6.41
C VAL A 235 -17.41 -6.44 7.17
N GLU A 236 -18.55 -7.01 6.76
CA GLU A 236 -19.13 -8.20 7.39
C GLU A 236 -18.22 -9.43 7.28
N ASN A 237 -17.65 -9.66 6.09
CA ASN A 237 -16.74 -10.77 5.80
C ASN A 237 -15.44 -10.22 5.17
N PRO A 238 -14.51 -9.69 5.97
CA PRO A 238 -13.30 -9.03 5.47
C PRO A 238 -12.34 -10.04 4.83
N SER A 239 -11.91 -9.76 3.61
CA SER A 239 -10.90 -10.57 2.93
C SER A 239 -9.52 -10.43 3.60
N PRO A 240 -8.71 -11.49 3.67
CA PRO A 240 -7.31 -11.39 4.08
C PRO A 240 -6.42 -10.73 3.00
N ASP A 241 -6.88 -10.67 1.75
CA ASP A 241 -6.24 -9.93 0.66
C ASP A 241 -6.54 -8.43 0.80
N LEU A 242 -5.49 -7.61 0.91
CA LEU A 242 -5.59 -6.17 1.12
C LEU A 242 -6.29 -5.43 -0.02
N GLU A 243 -6.08 -5.81 -1.28
CA GLU A 243 -6.71 -5.14 -2.42
C GLU A 243 -8.22 -5.46 -2.46
N VAL A 244 -8.58 -6.71 -2.17
CA VAL A 244 -9.99 -7.11 -2.05
C VAL A 244 -10.65 -6.42 -0.85
N LEU A 245 -9.98 -6.35 0.29
CA LEU A 245 -10.49 -5.68 1.48
C LEU A 245 -10.71 -4.18 1.24
N LEU A 246 -9.80 -3.50 0.54
CA LEU A 246 -10.00 -2.08 0.15
C LEU A 246 -11.26 -1.89 -0.68
N LYS A 247 -11.54 -2.79 -1.63
CA LYS A 247 -12.77 -2.74 -2.42
C LYS A 247 -14.02 -3.01 -1.59
N GLN A 248 -13.98 -3.97 -0.66
CA GLN A 248 -15.08 -4.22 0.26
C GLN A 248 -15.36 -3.02 1.15
N ILE A 249 -14.32 -2.43 1.75
CA ILE A 249 -14.43 -1.20 2.57
C ILE A 249 -15.06 -0.09 1.75
N ARG A 250 -14.54 0.14 0.53
CA ARG A 250 -15.08 1.15 -0.36
C ARG A 250 -16.56 0.89 -0.62
N ALA A 251 -16.94 -0.31 -1.05
CA ALA A 251 -18.33 -0.65 -1.35
C ALA A 251 -19.27 -0.40 -0.15
N THR A 252 -18.84 -0.74 1.07
CA THR A 252 -19.61 -0.50 2.30
C THR A 252 -19.77 0.99 2.60
N LEU A 253 -18.72 1.80 2.45
CA LEU A 253 -18.74 3.22 2.80
C LEU A 253 -19.30 4.12 1.68
N TYR A 254 -19.23 3.68 0.41
CA TYR A 254 -19.56 4.50 -0.76
C TYR A 254 -20.97 5.12 -0.74
N PRO A 255 -22.03 4.45 -0.25
CA PRO A 255 -23.37 5.05 -0.21
C PRO A 255 -23.50 6.24 0.75
N SER A 256 -22.74 6.23 1.85
CA SER A 256 -22.88 7.18 2.96
C SER A 256 -21.74 8.20 3.07
N HIS A 257 -20.61 7.95 2.41
CA HIS A 257 -19.42 8.80 2.46
C HIS A 257 -18.93 9.18 1.05
N GLY A 258 -17.84 9.94 0.97
CA GLY A 258 -17.24 10.39 -0.28
C GLY A 258 -17.91 11.65 -0.82
N VAL A 259 -18.47 12.51 0.04
CA VAL A 259 -19.18 13.71 -0.40
C VAL A 259 -18.22 14.61 -1.19
N SER A 260 -18.53 14.79 -2.46
CA SER A 260 -17.77 15.60 -3.41
C SER A 260 -18.73 16.31 -4.36
N GLU A 261 -18.42 17.57 -4.68
CA GLU A 261 -19.12 18.34 -5.72
C GLU A 261 -18.82 17.79 -7.12
N ASP A 262 -17.69 17.09 -7.26
CA ASP A 262 -17.28 16.35 -8.46
C ASP A 262 -17.57 14.83 -8.27
N PRO A 263 -18.56 14.27 -8.98
CA PRO A 263 -18.85 12.83 -8.95
C PRO A 263 -17.66 11.97 -9.42
N ASP A 264 -16.85 12.46 -10.35
CA ASP A 264 -15.68 11.74 -10.86
C ASP A 264 -14.58 11.71 -9.79
N PHE A 265 -14.41 12.78 -9.00
CA PHE A 265 -13.50 12.77 -7.85
C PHE A 265 -13.88 11.68 -6.85
N LYS A 266 -15.16 11.58 -6.47
CA LYS A 266 -15.64 10.53 -5.55
C LYS A 266 -15.31 9.14 -6.10
N TYR A 267 -15.49 8.95 -7.40
CA TYR A 267 -15.18 7.68 -8.05
C TYR A 267 -13.66 7.40 -8.07
N ARG A 268 -12.82 8.36 -8.41
CA ARG A 268 -11.37 8.14 -8.55
C ARG A 268 -10.62 8.08 -7.23
N TRP A 269 -11.02 8.89 -6.26
CA TRP A 269 -10.24 9.18 -5.06
C TRP A 269 -11.10 9.15 -3.79
N PHE A 270 -12.01 8.18 -3.71
CA PHE A 270 -12.94 8.00 -2.58
C PHE A 270 -12.27 8.13 -1.21
N PHE A 271 -11.18 7.39 -0.97
CA PHE A 271 -10.48 7.40 0.32
C PHE A 271 -9.80 8.73 0.66
N TYR A 272 -9.61 9.60 -0.33
CA TYR A 272 -9.04 10.95 -0.17
C TYR A 272 -10.11 12.05 -0.16
N SER A 273 -11.40 11.70 -0.19
CA SER A 273 -12.48 12.68 -0.06
C SER A 273 -12.41 13.44 1.27
N LYS A 274 -13.01 14.64 1.30
CA LYS A 274 -12.96 15.55 2.44
C LYS A 274 -13.52 14.93 3.73
N ASP A 275 -14.48 14.03 3.61
CA ASP A 275 -15.15 13.34 4.72
C ASP A 275 -14.54 11.97 5.07
N VAL A 276 -13.90 11.27 4.12
CA VAL A 276 -13.29 9.95 4.39
C VAL A 276 -11.84 10.09 4.86
N ARG A 277 -11.04 10.95 4.22
CA ARG A 277 -9.62 11.11 4.49
C ARG A 277 -9.29 11.35 5.98
N PRO A 278 -9.99 12.25 6.70
CA PRO A 278 -9.67 12.54 8.11
C PRO A 278 -9.86 11.34 9.04
N LEU A 279 -10.71 10.37 8.66
CA LEU A 279 -11.02 9.21 9.49
C LEU A 279 -9.85 8.23 9.63
N TRP A 280 -8.92 8.22 8.67
CA TRP A 280 -7.80 7.26 8.66
C TRP A 280 -6.40 7.88 8.66
N ILE A 281 -6.24 9.17 8.32
CA ILE A 281 -4.92 9.79 8.15
C ILE A 281 -4.48 10.75 9.28
N ASP A 282 -5.39 11.22 10.15
CA ASP A 282 -5.06 12.33 11.07
C ASP A 282 -4.27 11.89 12.32
N LYS A 283 -3.38 12.75 12.85
CA LYS A 283 -2.59 12.47 14.08
C LYS A 283 -3.46 12.18 15.30
N LYS A 284 -4.69 12.70 15.36
CA LYS A 284 -5.71 12.36 16.38
C LYS A 284 -6.17 10.90 16.31
N THR A 285 -6.16 10.30 15.12
CA THR A 285 -6.56 8.90 14.90
C THR A 285 -5.56 7.90 15.46
N ARG A 286 -4.36 8.26 15.95
CA ARG A 286 -3.48 7.27 16.62
C ARG A 286 -4.11 6.62 17.85
N LYS A 287 -5.01 7.33 18.55
CA LYS A 287 -5.74 6.78 19.71
C LYS A 287 -6.89 5.87 19.26
N GLU A 288 -7.60 6.26 18.21
CA GLU A 288 -8.71 5.49 17.62
C GLU A 288 -8.22 4.29 16.80
N GLN A 289 -7.10 4.40 16.10
CA GLN A 289 -6.35 3.31 15.46
C GLN A 289 -5.85 2.29 16.48
N ARG A 290 -5.43 2.73 17.68
CA ARG A 290 -5.12 1.81 18.80
C ARG A 290 -6.35 1.08 19.31
N VAL A 291 -7.52 1.73 19.30
CA VAL A 291 -8.81 1.12 19.68
C VAL A 291 -9.31 0.16 18.59
N SER A 292 -9.21 0.51 17.31
CA SER A 292 -9.56 -0.36 16.18
C SER A 292 -8.63 -1.56 16.06
N SER A 293 -7.31 -1.37 16.25
CA SER A 293 -6.33 -2.46 16.34
C SER A 293 -6.64 -3.39 17.52
N ALA A 294 -7.05 -2.83 18.66
CA ALA A 294 -7.49 -3.65 19.80
C ALA A 294 -8.76 -4.44 19.43
N ILE A 295 -9.78 -3.83 18.81
CA ILE A 295 -11.00 -4.52 18.37
C ILE A 295 -10.70 -5.61 17.33
N PHE A 296 -9.76 -5.36 16.41
CA PHE A 296 -9.29 -6.36 15.45
C PHE A 296 -8.55 -7.51 16.13
N ASP A 297 -7.74 -7.22 17.16
CA ASP A 297 -7.13 -8.26 18.00
C ASP A 297 -8.20 -9.07 18.75
N VAL A 298 -9.29 -8.44 19.24
CA VAL A 298 -10.44 -9.13 19.87
C VAL A 298 -11.12 -10.09 18.89
N ARG A 299 -11.40 -9.66 17.65
CA ARG A 299 -12.08 -10.50 16.66
C ARG A 299 -11.21 -11.67 16.19
N ASN A 300 -9.90 -11.44 16.00
CA ASN A 300 -8.97 -12.52 15.71
C ASN A 300 -8.82 -13.52 16.88
N GLU A 301 -8.98 -13.10 18.13
CA GLU A 301 -9.03 -14.00 19.29
C GLU A 301 -10.27 -14.92 19.27
N GLU A 302 -11.36 -14.49 18.65
CA GLU A 302 -12.63 -15.24 18.56
C GLU A 302 -12.64 -16.30 17.45
N GLU A 303 -11.77 -16.17 16.43
CA GLU A 303 -11.71 -17.04 15.25
C GLU A 303 -10.56 -18.07 15.27
N ALA A 304 -9.79 -18.15 16.36
CA ALA A 304 -8.57 -18.97 16.44
C ALA A 304 -8.82 -20.47 16.72
N ALA A 305 -8.08 -21.36 16.02
CA ALA A 305 -8.23 -22.82 16.14
C ALA A 305 -7.85 -23.39 17.53
N ASP A 306 -8.29 -24.62 17.84
CA ASP A 306 -8.27 -25.22 19.20
C ASP A 306 -6.89 -25.39 19.87
N LEU A 307 -5.77 -25.35 19.14
CA LEU A 307 -4.41 -25.60 19.66
C LEU A 307 -3.63 -24.30 19.95
N GLU A 308 -3.25 -24.10 21.22
CA GLU A 308 -2.46 -22.94 21.66
C GLU A 308 -0.96 -23.08 21.41
N GLY A 309 -0.30 -22.00 21.01
CA GLY A 309 1.16 -21.93 20.90
C GLY A 309 1.76 -22.58 19.65
N ALA A 310 0.94 -23.03 18.70
CA ALA A 310 1.42 -23.50 17.40
C ALA A 310 2.05 -22.34 16.60
N LYS A 311 3.19 -22.62 15.96
CA LYS A 311 3.97 -21.68 15.15
C LYS A 311 3.65 -21.93 13.68
N ASP A 312 3.22 -20.90 12.96
CA ASP A 312 3.18 -20.93 11.50
C ASP A 312 4.44 -20.29 10.92
N GLU A 313 4.96 -20.89 9.85
CA GLU A 313 6.01 -20.28 9.03
C GLU A 313 5.39 -19.24 8.09
N VAL A 314 5.29 -18.02 8.59
CA VAL A 314 5.42 -16.80 7.79
C VAL A 314 6.78 -16.19 8.17
N THR A 315 7.32 -15.22 7.42
CA THR A 315 8.58 -14.50 7.66
C THR A 315 8.64 -13.79 9.03
N GLY A 316 8.70 -14.58 10.12
CA GLY A 316 8.39 -14.25 11.50
C GLY A 316 7.45 -15.31 12.12
N HIS A 317 7.90 -16.01 13.17
CA HIS A 317 7.07 -17.00 13.88
C HIS A 317 5.84 -16.32 14.51
N ARG A 318 4.63 -16.61 14.02
CA ARG A 318 3.38 -16.14 14.64
C ARG A 318 2.86 -17.17 15.62
N ILE A 319 2.49 -16.73 16.82
CA ILE A 319 2.03 -17.58 17.92
C ILE A 319 0.49 -17.62 17.91
N ARG A 320 -0.10 -18.82 17.82
CA ARG A 320 -1.55 -19.05 17.85
C ARG A 320 -2.13 -19.07 19.27
N ARG A 321 -3.37 -18.58 19.45
CA ARG A 321 -4.18 -18.64 20.71
C ARG A 321 -5.41 -19.54 20.49
N SER A 322 -6.04 -20.10 21.52
CA SER A 322 -7.24 -20.96 21.35
C SER A 322 -8.53 -20.16 21.55
N ALA A 323 -9.38 -20.10 20.51
CA ALA A 323 -10.67 -19.41 20.63
C ALA A 323 -11.58 -20.04 21.70
N LYS A 324 -11.45 -21.36 21.91
CA LYS A 324 -12.20 -22.07 22.94
C LYS A 324 -11.87 -21.57 24.34
N LEU A 325 -10.59 -21.35 24.63
CA LEU A 325 -10.13 -20.85 25.93
C LEU A 325 -10.44 -19.37 26.13
N VAL A 326 -10.32 -18.57 25.07
CA VAL A 326 -10.74 -17.16 25.05
C VAL A 326 -12.24 -17.05 25.36
N LYS A 327 -13.08 -17.79 24.64
CA LYS A 327 -14.54 -17.78 24.85
C LYS A 327 -14.91 -18.24 26.27
N ALA A 328 -14.30 -19.33 26.76
CA ALA A 328 -14.54 -19.81 28.12
C ALA A 328 -14.15 -18.78 29.20
N ALA A 329 -13.06 -18.03 28.99
CA ALA A 329 -12.65 -16.96 29.92
C ALA A 329 -13.62 -15.77 29.90
N LYS A 330 -14.08 -15.34 28.72
CA LYS A 330 -15.07 -14.26 28.57
C LYS A 330 -16.42 -14.65 29.20
N GLU A 331 -16.89 -15.87 28.96
CA GLU A 331 -18.14 -16.39 29.54
C GLU A 331 -18.03 -16.52 31.07
N ARG A 332 -16.92 -17.05 31.59
CA ARG A 332 -16.66 -17.14 33.04
C ARG A 332 -16.77 -15.78 33.72
N ASP A 333 -16.21 -14.76 33.08
CA ASP A 333 -16.15 -13.40 33.63
C ASP A 333 -17.34 -12.52 33.20
N LYS A 334 -18.36 -13.09 32.53
CA LYS A 334 -19.54 -12.39 32.03
C LYS A 334 -19.19 -11.12 31.26
N TYR A 335 -18.20 -11.24 30.37
CA TYR A 335 -17.69 -10.14 29.57
C TYR A 335 -17.36 -8.87 30.38
N THR A 336 -16.93 -9.05 31.63
CA THR A 336 -16.68 -7.95 32.57
C THR A 336 -15.20 -7.91 32.93
N CYS A 337 -14.61 -6.72 32.87
CA CYS A 337 -13.21 -6.52 33.22
C CYS A 337 -12.97 -6.86 34.71
N ARG A 338 -12.11 -7.83 34.98
CA ARG A 338 -11.80 -8.29 36.35
C ARG A 338 -11.01 -7.28 37.18
N ALA A 339 -10.44 -6.26 36.54
CA ALA A 339 -9.71 -5.19 37.19
C ALA A 339 -10.60 -4.00 37.56
N CYS A 340 -11.37 -3.46 36.61
CA CYS A 340 -12.15 -2.23 36.81
C CYS A 340 -13.67 -2.39 36.75
N ASN A 341 -14.18 -3.62 36.56
CA ASN A 341 -15.60 -3.94 36.39
C ASN A 341 -16.28 -3.30 35.17
N PHE A 342 -15.51 -2.79 34.21
CA PHE A 342 -16.06 -2.31 32.94
C PHE A 342 -16.75 -3.45 32.19
N HIS A 343 -17.98 -3.19 31.74
CA HIS A 343 -18.79 -4.10 30.93
C HIS A 343 -19.48 -3.27 29.85
N PHE A 344 -19.50 -3.77 28.61
CA PHE A 344 -20.21 -3.13 27.51
C PHE A 344 -20.76 -4.18 26.56
N GLN A 345 -22.09 -4.37 26.61
CA GLN A 345 -22.88 -5.18 25.68
C GLN A 345 -22.25 -6.54 25.33
N ASP A 346 -21.64 -7.20 26.31
CA ASP A 346 -20.96 -8.49 26.12
C ASP A 346 -19.88 -8.56 25.01
N GLN A 347 -19.24 -7.44 24.62
CA GLN A 347 -18.41 -7.41 23.39
C GLN A 347 -16.98 -6.84 23.54
N ILE A 348 -16.67 -6.05 24.56
CA ILE A 348 -15.46 -5.19 24.55
C ILE A 348 -14.23 -5.75 25.31
N VAL A 349 -14.37 -6.86 26.04
CA VAL A 349 -13.28 -7.35 26.90
C VAL A 349 -12.34 -8.35 26.20
N HIS A 350 -11.04 -8.14 26.41
CA HIS A 350 -9.94 -8.96 25.92
C HIS A 350 -9.57 -10.05 26.92
N VAL A 351 -8.98 -11.14 26.43
CA VAL A 351 -8.43 -12.20 27.30
C VAL A 351 -6.91 -12.09 27.37
N HIS A 352 -6.41 -11.77 28.56
CA HIS A 352 -5.01 -11.63 28.87
C HIS A 352 -4.41 -12.92 29.42
N HIS A 353 -3.18 -13.26 29.03
CA HIS A 353 -2.44 -14.40 29.59
C HIS A 353 -1.50 -13.93 30.68
N LEU A 354 -1.56 -14.55 31.86
CA LEU A 354 -0.67 -14.22 33.00
C LEU A 354 0.79 -14.62 32.74
N ASP A 355 1.00 -15.73 32.03
CA ASP A 355 2.30 -16.10 31.48
C ASP A 355 2.30 -15.76 29.97
N PRO A 356 3.11 -14.77 29.52
CA PRO A 356 3.07 -14.34 28.13
C PRO A 356 3.46 -15.46 27.16
N ILE A 357 2.58 -15.78 26.21
CA ILE A 357 2.81 -16.85 25.22
C ILE A 357 4.06 -16.60 24.37
N SER A 358 4.48 -15.32 24.21
CA SER A 358 5.73 -14.93 23.56
C SER A 358 6.98 -15.50 24.23
N GLU A 359 6.91 -15.91 25.49
CA GLU A 359 8.01 -16.50 26.26
C GLU A 359 8.02 -18.04 26.19
N TYR A 360 7.03 -18.65 25.53
CA TYR A 360 6.94 -20.11 25.43
C TYR A 360 7.99 -20.65 24.46
N LYS A 361 8.86 -21.52 24.96
CA LYS A 361 9.82 -22.27 24.13
C LYS A 361 9.15 -23.40 23.33
N HIS A 362 8.06 -23.95 23.86
CA HIS A 362 7.25 -25.02 23.26
C HIS A 362 5.75 -24.76 23.54
N PRO A 363 4.83 -25.28 22.72
CA PRO A 363 3.40 -25.28 23.03
C PRO A 363 3.14 -25.87 24.41
N LYS A 364 2.24 -25.26 25.18
CA LYS A 364 1.88 -25.68 26.53
C LYS A 364 0.36 -25.63 26.68
N ASP A 365 -0.17 -26.48 27.54
CA ASP A 365 -1.57 -26.43 27.94
C ASP A 365 -1.83 -25.23 28.84
N THR A 366 -2.50 -24.20 28.31
CA THR A 366 -3.00 -23.07 29.10
C THR A 366 -4.34 -23.46 29.72
N LYS A 367 -4.52 -23.19 31.01
CA LYS A 367 -5.81 -23.38 31.68
C LYS A 367 -6.59 -22.07 31.69
N PRO A 368 -7.93 -22.11 31.78
CA PRO A 368 -8.73 -20.90 31.94
C PRO A 368 -8.30 -20.03 33.14
N GLN A 369 -7.71 -20.63 34.18
CA GLN A 369 -7.21 -19.92 35.37
C GLN A 369 -5.97 -19.05 35.10
N ASP A 370 -5.23 -19.35 34.03
CA ASP A 370 -4.07 -18.59 33.57
C ASP A 370 -4.49 -17.39 32.70
N LEU A 371 -5.80 -17.25 32.48
CA LEU A 371 -6.42 -16.24 31.62
C LEU A 371 -7.25 -15.25 32.44
N LEU A 372 -7.17 -13.98 32.05
CA LEU A 372 -7.81 -12.87 32.72
C LEU A 372 -8.55 -11.96 31.75
N THR A 373 -9.85 -11.76 31.97
CA THR A 373 -10.67 -10.88 31.14
C THR A 373 -10.50 -9.41 31.55
N LEU A 374 -10.04 -8.55 30.63
CA LEU A 374 -9.70 -7.14 30.86
C LEU A 374 -10.30 -6.21 29.79
N CYS A 375 -10.68 -4.99 30.16
CA CYS A 375 -11.01 -3.95 29.17
C CYS A 375 -9.75 -3.48 28.43
N PRO A 376 -9.85 -2.81 27.27
CA PRO A 376 -8.70 -2.39 26.47
C PRO A 376 -7.65 -1.61 27.27
N THR A 377 -8.09 -0.73 28.17
CA THR A 377 -7.20 0.07 29.02
C THR A 377 -6.46 -0.78 30.05
N CYS A 378 -7.16 -1.65 30.78
CA CYS A 378 -6.52 -2.53 31.78
C CYS A 378 -5.64 -3.58 31.12
N HIS A 379 -6.03 -4.07 29.93
CA HIS A 379 -5.26 -5.02 29.13
C HIS A 379 -3.90 -4.44 28.71
N TYR A 380 -3.89 -3.19 28.21
CA TYR A 380 -2.66 -2.50 27.88
C TYR A 380 -1.73 -2.31 29.08
N LEU A 381 -2.28 -1.90 30.23
CA LEU A 381 -1.52 -1.75 31.47
C LEU A 381 -0.96 -3.09 31.96
N ALA A 382 -1.69 -4.19 31.82
CA ALA A 382 -1.22 -5.51 32.20
C ALA A 382 0.03 -5.93 31.42
N HIS A 383 0.04 -5.71 30.09
CA HIS A 383 1.24 -5.94 29.27
C HIS A 383 2.43 -5.08 29.66
N TYR A 384 2.20 -3.83 30.08
CA TYR A 384 3.25 -2.95 30.57
C TYR A 384 3.90 -3.51 31.84
N TRP A 385 3.10 -3.88 32.84
CA TRP A 385 3.61 -4.37 34.14
C TRP A 385 4.30 -5.73 34.05
N LEU A 386 3.80 -6.66 33.24
CA LEU A 386 4.45 -7.96 33.06
C LEU A 386 5.85 -7.87 32.46
N ARG A 387 6.15 -6.82 31.68
CA ARG A 387 7.49 -6.57 31.13
C ARG A 387 8.44 -5.92 32.13
N THR A 388 7.91 -5.22 33.13
CA THR A 388 8.74 -4.48 34.09
C THR A 388 9.16 -5.34 35.27
N ASP A 389 8.30 -6.26 35.72
CA ASP A 389 8.61 -7.12 36.86
C ASP A 389 7.88 -8.48 36.78
N PRO A 390 8.60 -9.62 36.88
CA PRO A 390 8.01 -10.95 36.92
C PRO A 390 6.98 -11.16 38.04
N GLN A 391 6.98 -10.36 39.11
CA GLN A 391 6.01 -10.48 40.21
C GLN A 391 4.55 -10.33 39.75
N PHE A 392 4.33 -9.63 38.63
CA PHE A 392 3.01 -9.40 38.04
C PHE A 392 2.46 -10.61 37.27
N LYS A 393 3.24 -11.70 37.12
CA LYS A 393 2.70 -13.00 36.65
C LYS A 393 1.74 -13.62 37.66
N ARG A 394 1.77 -13.16 38.92
CA ARG A 394 0.80 -13.54 39.96
C ARG A 394 -0.48 -12.72 39.80
N LEU A 395 -1.58 -13.40 39.52
CA LEU A 395 -2.90 -12.80 39.26
C LEU A 395 -3.31 -11.75 40.30
N GLU A 396 -3.16 -12.07 41.58
CA GLU A 396 -3.58 -11.22 42.69
C GLU A 396 -2.81 -9.90 42.72
N VAL A 397 -1.49 -9.96 42.51
CA VAL A 397 -0.60 -8.78 42.49
C VAL A 397 -0.92 -7.88 41.30
N LEU A 398 -1.14 -8.47 40.13
CA LEU A 398 -1.53 -7.73 38.93
C LEU A 398 -2.89 -7.05 39.09
N LEU A 399 -3.89 -7.76 39.61
CA LEU A 399 -5.22 -7.20 39.84
C LEU A 399 -5.20 -6.09 40.87
N GLU A 400 -4.45 -6.24 41.97
CA GLU A 400 -4.30 -5.19 42.98
C GLU A 400 -3.69 -3.92 42.38
N MET A 401 -2.66 -4.07 41.55
CA MET A 401 -2.01 -2.94 40.88
C MET A 401 -2.93 -2.25 39.87
N LEU A 402 -3.63 -3.02 39.04
CA LEU A 402 -4.58 -2.46 38.06
C LEU A 402 -5.77 -1.76 38.74
N LYS A 403 -6.22 -2.28 39.89
CA LYS A 403 -7.26 -1.66 40.72
C LYS A 403 -6.81 -0.35 41.35
N LYS A 404 -5.56 -0.26 41.84
CA LYS A 404 -5.00 0.98 42.42
C LYS A 404 -4.98 2.15 41.43
N LEU A 405 -4.79 1.85 40.15
CA LEU A 405 -4.67 2.88 39.12
C LEU A 405 -6.00 3.48 38.66
N LYS A 406 -7.17 2.93 39.08
CA LYS A 406 -8.55 3.29 38.65
C LYS A 406 -8.58 4.31 37.50
N PRO A 407 -8.23 3.92 36.26
CA PRO A 407 -8.49 4.79 35.13
C PRO A 407 -10.00 5.03 35.11
N ARG A 408 -10.45 6.28 35.16
CA ARG A 408 -11.88 6.62 35.10
C ARG A 408 -12.39 6.23 33.72
N CYS A 409 -12.84 5.00 33.58
CA CYS A 409 -13.61 4.48 32.46
C CYS A 409 -15.09 4.60 32.84
N ASN A 410 -15.59 5.84 32.89
CA ASN A 410 -17.03 6.10 32.86
C ASN A 410 -17.41 6.46 31.43
#